data_AF-A0AAN7F111-F1
#
_entry.id   AF-A0AAN7F111-F1
#
_cell.length_a   1.000
_cell.length_b   1.000
_cell.length_c   1.000
_cell.angle_alpha   90.00
_cell.angle_beta   90.00
_cell.angle_gamma   90.00
#
_symmetry.space_group_name_H-M   'P 1'
#
loop_
_entity.id
_entity.type
_entity.pdbx_description
1 polymer ?
#
loop_
_entity_poly.entity_id
_entity_poly.type
_entity_poly.pdbx_seq_one_letter_code
_entity_poly.pdbx_strand_id
1 'polypeptide(L)'
;MQWPGAYCDSKHSCCYLETGKLVTDFTIRALWPKYKDGSYPSNCDPNSVFEKSQLSDLMTNLQQDWPSLSCPSSNGFRFWSHEWEKHGTCSES
;
A
#
# COMPACT_ATOMS: atom_id res chain seq x y z
N MET A 1 -2.91 6.87 -6.52
CA MET A 1 -4.16 6.10 -6.72
C MET A 1 -3.98 5.08 -7.82
N GLN A 2 -4.79 4.02 -7.85
CA GLN A 2 -4.88 3.03 -8.91
C GLN A 2 -6.33 2.57 -9.11
N TRP A 3 -6.66 2.07 -10.31
CA TRP A 3 -7.95 1.45 -10.61
C TRP A 3 -7.81 -0.07 -10.57
N PRO A 4 -8.47 -0.78 -9.65
CA PRO A 4 -8.33 -2.24 -9.52
C PRO A 4 -8.67 -3.00 -10.81
N GLY A 5 -9.70 -2.56 -11.55
CA GLY A 5 -10.09 -3.21 -12.80
C GLY A 5 -8.98 -3.21 -13.84
N ALA A 6 -8.26 -2.10 -14.02
CA ALA A 6 -7.17 -2.00 -14.99
C ALA A 6 -5.91 -2.75 -14.52
N TYR A 7 -5.68 -2.85 -13.21
CA TYR A 7 -4.59 -3.66 -12.66
C TYR A 7 -4.82 -5.15 -12.94
N CYS A 8 -6.05 -5.62 -12.73
CA CYS A 8 -6.42 -7.03 -12.83
C CYS A 8 -6.75 -7.51 -14.25
N ASP A 9 -6.98 -6.60 -15.19
CA ASP A 9 -7.15 -6.90 -16.63
C ASP A 9 -5.81 -7.05 -17.38
N SER A 10 -4.69 -7.08 -16.65
CA SER A 10 -3.36 -7.28 -17.23
C SER A 10 -2.99 -8.77 -17.32
N LYS A 11 -1.88 -9.10 -18.01
CA LYS A 11 -1.34 -10.47 -18.05
C LYS A 11 -0.79 -10.95 -16.69
N HIS A 12 -0.74 -10.08 -15.69
CA HIS A 12 -0.24 -10.41 -14.36
C HIS A 12 -1.37 -10.97 -13.49
N SER A 13 -1.01 -11.89 -12.60
CA SER A 13 -1.95 -12.43 -11.63
C SER A 13 -2.42 -11.34 -10.66
N CYS A 14 -3.73 -11.19 -10.53
CA CYS A 14 -4.37 -10.32 -9.53
C CYS A 14 -5.18 -11.16 -8.54
N CYS A 15 -5.09 -10.81 -7.26
CA CYS A 15 -5.81 -11.45 -6.17
C CYS A 15 -6.51 -10.40 -5.32
N TYR A 16 -7.81 -10.55 -5.12
CA TYR A 16 -8.56 -9.71 -4.19
C TYR A 16 -8.38 -10.21 -2.75
N LEU A 17 -8.62 -9.32 -1.77
CA LEU A 17 -8.70 -9.70 -0.36
C LEU A 17 -9.76 -10.78 -0.14
N GLU A 18 -9.50 -11.67 0.82
CA GLU A 18 -10.43 -12.73 1.23
C GLU A 18 -11.81 -12.20 1.66
N THR A 19 -11.90 -10.94 2.09
CA THR A 19 -13.15 -10.27 2.47
C THR A 19 -14.09 -10.01 1.28
N GLY A 20 -13.64 -10.24 0.03
CA GLY A 20 -14.48 -10.41 -1.15
C GLY A 20 -15.19 -9.15 -1.68
N LYS A 21 -15.01 -7.98 -1.06
CA LYS A 21 -15.64 -6.75 -1.53
C LYS A 21 -14.87 -6.19 -2.73
N LEU A 22 -15.45 -6.35 -3.92
CA LEU A 22 -14.99 -5.70 -5.13
C LEU A 22 -15.23 -4.19 -5.00
N VAL A 23 -14.19 -3.45 -4.65
CA VAL A 23 -14.22 -1.98 -4.66
C VAL A 23 -14.16 -1.55 -6.12
N THR A 24 -15.28 -1.08 -6.65
CA THR A 24 -15.39 -0.46 -7.99
C THR A 24 -15.09 1.04 -7.90
N ASP A 25 -14.01 1.38 -7.19
CA ASP A 25 -13.52 2.74 -7.01
C ASP A 25 -11.98 2.77 -7.08
N PHE A 26 -11.41 3.97 -7.20
CA PHE A 26 -9.98 4.17 -7.09
C PHE A 26 -9.50 3.81 -5.68
N THR A 27 -8.45 3.00 -5.64
CA THR A 27 -7.76 2.69 -4.39
C THR A 27 -6.44 3.45 -4.30
N ILE A 28 -5.95 3.61 -3.07
CA ILE A 28 -4.62 4.13 -2.83
C ILE A 28 -3.61 3.11 -3.37
N ARG A 29 -2.64 3.62 -4.12
CA ARG A 29 -1.50 2.83 -4.60
C ARG A 29 -0.30 3.03 -3.69
N ALA A 30 -0.05 4.28 -3.35
CA ALA A 30 1.21 4.75 -2.81
C ALA A 30 1.10 6.22 -2.43
N LEU A 31 1.86 6.62 -1.41
CA LEU A 31 2.21 8.00 -1.10
C LEU A 31 3.74 8.08 -1.02
N TRP A 32 4.38 8.71 -2.00
CA TRP A 32 5.83 8.72 -2.13
C TRP A 32 6.39 10.14 -2.05
N PRO A 33 7.31 10.42 -1.12
CA PRO A 33 8.08 11.65 -1.15
C PRO A 33 8.85 11.78 -2.46
N LYS A 34 8.88 13.01 -2.99
CA LYS A 34 9.70 13.36 -4.15
C LYS A 34 10.35 14.70 -3.96
N TYR A 35 11.58 14.80 -4.44
CA TYR A 35 12.28 16.06 -4.55
C TYR A 35 11.89 16.78 -5.83
N LYS A 36 12.13 18.11 -5.86
CA LYS A 36 11.80 18.96 -7.01
C LYS A 36 12.60 18.62 -8.27
N ASP A 37 13.76 18.00 -8.10
CA ASP A 37 14.62 17.54 -9.21
C ASP A 37 14.16 16.22 -9.84
N GLY A 38 13.08 15.62 -9.32
CA GLY A 38 12.52 14.36 -9.79
C GLY A 38 13.11 13.11 -9.13
N SER A 39 14.18 13.25 -8.34
CA SER A 39 14.68 12.17 -7.49
C SER A 39 13.74 11.93 -6.30
N TYR A 40 13.91 10.80 -5.62
CA TYR A 40 13.10 10.46 -4.45
C TYR A 40 13.97 9.82 -3.37
N PRO A 41 13.72 10.14 -2.09
CA PRO A 41 14.36 9.43 -1.00
C PRO A 41 13.71 8.06 -0.80
N SER A 42 14.48 7.10 -0.29
CA SER A 42 13.98 5.76 0.04
C SER A 42 14.73 5.16 1.22
N ASN A 43 14.04 4.38 2.06
CA ASN A 43 14.63 3.66 3.19
C ASN A 43 15.36 4.60 4.17
N CYS A 44 14.71 5.69 4.57
CA CYS A 44 15.36 6.80 5.28
C CYS A 44 15.67 6.52 6.75
N ASP A 45 14.86 5.69 7.40
CA ASP A 45 15.11 5.28 8.79
C ASP A 45 14.98 3.75 8.94
N PRO A 46 16.09 3.02 9.14
CA PRO A 46 16.05 1.58 9.40
C PRO A 46 15.54 1.22 10.80
N ASN A 47 15.46 2.17 11.73
CA ASN A 47 14.94 1.97 13.08
C ASN A 47 13.42 2.19 13.18
N SER A 48 12.83 2.90 12.20
CA SER A 48 11.39 3.11 12.10
C SER A 48 10.71 1.89 11.47
N VAL A 49 10.52 0.85 12.29
CA VAL A 49 9.93 -0.42 11.87
C VAL A 49 8.40 -0.32 11.81
N PHE A 50 7.80 -1.01 10.84
CA PHE A 50 6.35 -1.07 10.70
C PHE A 50 5.68 -1.78 11.89
N GLU A 51 4.83 -1.05 12.62
CA GLU A 51 4.08 -1.59 13.77
C GLU A 51 2.58 -1.72 13.47
N LYS A 52 2.09 -2.96 13.37
CA LYS A 52 0.67 -3.24 13.06
C LYS A 52 -0.31 -2.67 14.07
N SER A 53 0.09 -2.59 15.35
CA SER A 53 -0.73 -2.08 16.46
C SER A 53 -1.14 -0.62 16.25
N GLN A 54 -0.30 0.17 15.59
CA GLN A 54 -0.55 1.59 15.32
C GLN A 54 -1.64 1.83 14.27
N LEU A 55 -2.07 0.78 13.57
CA LEU A 55 -3.10 0.85 12.51
C LEU A 55 -4.43 0.21 12.94
N SER A 56 -4.57 -0.14 14.22
CA SER A 56 -5.72 -0.92 14.71
C SER A 56 -7.06 -0.22 14.49
N ASP A 57 -7.11 1.10 14.64
CA ASP A 57 -8.24 1.98 14.38
C ASP A 57 -8.49 2.23 12.89
N LEU A 58 -7.46 2.10 12.05
CA LEU A 58 -7.53 2.34 10.60
C LEU A 58 -7.75 1.06 9.77
N MET A 59 -7.76 -0.11 10.39
CA MET A 59 -7.70 -1.40 9.69
C MET A 59 -8.80 -1.58 8.63
N THR A 60 -10.05 -1.24 8.97
CA THR A 60 -11.18 -1.36 8.05
C THR A 60 -11.02 -0.44 6.84
N ASN A 61 -10.55 0.79 7.06
CA ASN A 61 -10.34 1.75 5.98
C ASN A 61 -9.17 1.33 5.09
N LEU A 62 -8.06 0.86 5.68
CA LEU A 62 -6.91 0.38 4.91
C LEU A 62 -7.25 -0.83 4.03
N GLN A 63 -8.04 -1.78 4.54
CA GLN A 63 -8.46 -2.94 3.76
C GLN A 63 -9.39 -2.54 2.60
N GLN A 64 -10.21 -1.51 2.76
CA GLN A 64 -11.12 -1.05 1.72
C GLN A 64 -10.42 -0.15 0.69
N ASP A 65 -9.68 0.84 1.18
CA ASP A 65 -9.21 1.96 0.37
C ASP A 65 -7.75 1.79 -0.06
N TRP A 66 -6.96 0.95 0.63
CA TRP A 66 -5.57 0.66 0.29
C TRP A 66 -5.25 -0.86 0.22
N PRO A 67 -6.03 -1.66 -0.52
CA PRO A 67 -5.84 -3.10 -0.63
C PRO A 67 -4.58 -3.48 -1.42
N SER A 68 -4.01 -4.65 -1.09
CA SER A 68 -3.04 -5.33 -1.96
C SER A 68 -3.80 -6.14 -3.02
N LEU A 69 -3.44 -5.96 -4.29
CA LEU A 69 -3.95 -6.76 -5.41
C LEU A 69 -2.97 -7.85 -5.88
N SER A 70 -1.83 -7.98 -5.19
CA SER A 70 -0.78 -8.96 -5.50
C SER A 70 -1.21 -10.36 -5.08
N CYS A 71 -0.80 -11.36 -5.86
CA CYS A 71 -0.99 -12.77 -5.50
C CYS A 71 0.19 -13.36 -4.72
N PRO A 72 -0.05 -14.30 -3.79
CA PRO A 72 -1.36 -14.78 -3.33
C PRO A 72 -2.13 -13.72 -2.53
N SER A 73 -3.44 -13.91 -2.37
CA SER A 73 -4.28 -13.01 -1.56
C SER A 73 -3.66 -12.79 -0.17
N SER A 74 -3.74 -11.56 0.33
CA SER A 74 -3.12 -11.18 1.60
C SER A 74 -3.97 -10.15 2.33
N ASN A 75 -3.76 -10.05 3.64
CA ASN A 75 -4.41 -9.06 4.50
C ASN A 75 -3.78 -7.66 4.45
N GLY A 76 -2.97 -7.36 3.43
CA GLY A 76 -2.39 -6.03 3.20
C GLY A 76 -1.12 -5.70 4.00
N PHE A 77 -0.87 -6.34 5.15
CA PHE A 77 0.25 -5.95 6.03
C PHE A 77 1.62 -5.95 5.37
N ARG A 78 1.93 -6.94 4.53
CA ARG A 78 3.21 -7.00 3.81
C ARG A 78 3.38 -5.82 2.86
N PHE A 79 2.28 -5.41 2.23
CA PHE A 79 2.28 -4.29 1.31
C PHE A 79 2.42 -2.95 2.05
N TRP A 80 1.67 -2.75 3.15
CA TRP A 80 1.78 -1.52 3.94
C TRP A 80 3.15 -1.40 4.64
N SER A 81 3.73 -2.50 5.12
CA SER A 81 5.12 -2.52 5.64
C SER A 81 6.12 -2.11 4.56
N HIS A 82 5.99 -2.61 3.34
CA HIS A 82 6.86 -2.21 2.23
C HIS A 82 6.77 -0.72 1.92
N GLU A 83 5.55 -0.19 1.82
CA GLU A 83 5.32 1.23 1.55
C GLU A 83 5.82 2.12 2.70
N TRP A 84 5.63 1.68 3.95
CA TRP A 84 6.15 2.37 5.13
C TRP A 84 7.68 2.42 5.14
N GLU A 85 8.33 1.27 5.16
CA GLU A 85 9.79 1.17 5.33
C GLU A 85 10.54 1.87 4.20
N LYS A 86 10.01 1.77 2.97
CA LYS A 86 10.66 2.35 1.79
C LYS A 86 10.34 3.82 1.60
N HIS A 87 9.10 4.25 1.86
CA HIS A 87 8.63 5.60 1.51
C HIS A 87 8.09 6.40 2.70
N GLY A 88 7.37 5.75 3.62
CA GLY A 88 6.84 6.36 4.83
C GLY A 88 7.93 6.94 5.74
N THR A 89 9.03 6.19 5.95
CA THR A 89 10.18 6.64 6.77
C THR A 89 10.84 7.91 6.24
N CYS A 90 10.66 8.23 4.96
CA CYS A 90 11.16 9.45 4.34
C CYS A 90 10.18 10.64 4.42
N SER A 91 9.05 10.45 5.10
CA SER A 91 8.01 11.47 5.35
C SER A 91 7.91 11.83 6.84
N GLU A 92 8.82 11.31 7.66
CA GLU A 92 8.91 11.63 9.07
C GLU A 92 9.42 13.07 9.28
N SER A 93 8.95 13.72 10.34
CA SER A 93 9.23 15.14 10.64
C SER A 93 10.44 15.31 11.56
#